data_AF-A0A7T0RNA1-F1
#
_entry.id   AF-A0A7T0RNA1-F1
#
_cell.length_a   1.000
_cell.length_b   1.000
_cell.length_c   1.000
_cell.angle_alpha   90.00
_cell.angle_beta   90.00
_cell.angle_gamma   90.00
#
_symmetry.space_group_name_H-M   'P 1'
#
loop_
_entity.id
_entity.type
_entity.pdbx_description
1 polymer ?
#
loop_
_entity_poly.entity_id
_entity_poly.type
_entity_poly.pdbx_seq_one_letter_code
_entity_poly.pdbx_strand_id
1 'polypeptide(L)'
;MPKNPWMVVSLLLACVSVQGNIYAGSFSITINASATIDATTESLFLSAVDFWESSLLGTQEDIDINLVIDASTPTIDGIGNVLGSASNSSASYLIDNGLYLYATLGSMRFDITDIRGMNQTSIYNIILHEMAHVIGFGTLWNSDRFRISGFQDVYENGSGEYTGEYALALYQEIYDSSATFVPIELDGGSGTANSHWDEGFINDPSELLTGYLDPNPYVSDISLASFADIGYVVQLSDGRILGIVSAPTGFVFLAFFMGISLTRAHIKRPRD
;
A
#
# COMPACT_ATOMS: atom_id res chain seq x y z
N MET A 1 -34.76 63.95 -8.68
CA MET A 1 -35.29 62.60 -8.96
C MET A 1 -34.42 61.94 -10.03
N PRO A 2 -34.04 60.65 -9.95
CA PRO A 2 -33.66 59.82 -8.81
C PRO A 2 -32.15 59.42 -8.85
N LYS A 3 -31.76 58.57 -7.90
CA LYS A 3 -30.41 58.29 -7.36
C LYS A 3 -29.65 57.21 -8.16
N ASN A 4 -28.32 57.32 -8.27
CA ASN A 4 -27.44 56.20 -8.66
C ASN A 4 -27.13 55.31 -7.44
N PRO A 5 -27.45 54.01 -7.44
CA PRO A 5 -26.94 53.09 -6.43
C PRO A 5 -25.62 52.50 -6.92
N TRP A 6 -24.57 52.63 -6.10
CA TRP A 6 -23.36 51.85 -6.23
C TRP A 6 -23.69 50.43 -5.76
N MET A 7 -23.62 49.45 -6.68
CA MET A 7 -23.80 48.04 -6.35
C MET A 7 -22.44 47.50 -5.89
N VAL A 8 -22.24 47.40 -4.58
CA VAL A 8 -21.12 46.66 -3.99
C VAL A 8 -21.46 45.18 -4.10
N VAL A 9 -20.82 44.47 -5.03
CA VAL A 9 -20.88 43.01 -5.08
C VAL A 9 -19.85 42.50 -4.08
N SER A 10 -20.30 42.15 -2.88
CA SER A 10 -19.50 41.39 -1.93
C SER A 10 -19.46 39.94 -2.37
N LEU A 11 -18.34 39.51 -2.94
CA LEU A 11 -18.07 38.08 -3.18
C LEU A 11 -17.74 37.44 -1.83
N LEU A 12 -18.69 36.71 -1.24
CA LEU A 12 -18.38 35.80 -0.14
C LEU A 12 -17.64 34.60 -0.74
N LEU A 13 -16.31 34.54 -0.57
CA LEU A 13 -15.57 33.30 -0.72
C LEU A 13 -15.91 32.42 0.49
N ALA A 14 -16.84 31.48 0.32
CA ALA A 14 -16.98 30.36 1.23
C ALA A 14 -15.78 29.44 1.01
N CYS A 15 -14.77 29.53 1.87
CA CYS A 15 -13.76 28.49 1.99
C CYS A 15 -14.44 27.28 2.63
N VAL A 16 -15.01 26.39 1.81
CA VAL A 16 -15.41 25.07 2.26
C VAL A 16 -14.14 24.24 2.30
N SER A 17 -13.57 24.07 3.50
CA SER A 17 -12.58 23.03 3.73
C SER A 17 -13.30 21.70 3.65
N VAL A 18 -13.37 21.10 2.47
CA VAL A 18 -13.68 19.68 2.34
C VAL A 18 -12.45 18.96 2.89
N GLN A 19 -12.49 18.55 4.16
CA GLN A 19 -11.59 17.50 4.64
C GLN A 19 -12.01 16.24 3.90
N GLY A 20 -11.39 16.00 2.74
CA GLY A 20 -11.53 14.74 2.04
C GLY A 20 -10.98 13.62 2.92
N ASN A 21 -11.60 12.45 2.85
CA ASN A 21 -10.97 11.24 3.38
C ASN A 21 -9.63 11.04 2.67
N ILE A 22 -8.61 10.63 3.41
CA ILE A 22 -7.25 10.38 2.89
C ILE A 22 -7.17 9.11 2.03
N TYR A 23 -8.21 8.28 2.08
CA TYR A 23 -8.44 7.06 1.30
C TYR A 23 -9.82 7.10 0.64
N ALA A 24 -9.98 6.35 -0.45
CA ALA A 24 -11.24 6.29 -1.20
C ALA A 24 -12.18 5.24 -0.61
N GLY A 25 -11.69 4.04 -0.32
CA GLY A 25 -12.43 2.97 0.37
C GLY A 25 -11.74 2.52 1.65
N SER A 26 -12.47 1.79 2.49
CA SER A 26 -11.96 1.23 3.74
C SER A 26 -11.22 -0.09 3.53
N PHE A 27 -10.29 -0.39 4.43
CA PHE A 27 -9.61 -1.68 4.50
C PHE A 27 -9.75 -2.24 5.92
N SER A 28 -10.07 -3.53 6.03
CA SER A 28 -10.05 -4.25 7.30
C SER A 28 -9.66 -5.72 7.10
N ILE A 29 -9.21 -6.36 8.17
CA ILE A 29 -8.83 -7.77 8.20
C ILE A 29 -9.69 -8.52 9.23
N THR A 30 -10.34 -9.59 8.78
CA THR A 30 -11.06 -10.53 9.64
C THR A 30 -10.29 -11.84 9.73
N ILE A 31 -9.89 -12.25 10.93
CA ILE A 31 -9.28 -13.55 11.17
C ILE A 31 -10.36 -14.59 11.49
N ASN A 32 -10.37 -15.68 10.72
CA ASN A 32 -11.14 -16.88 11.02
C ASN A 32 -10.18 -17.96 11.52
N ALA A 33 -9.95 -17.97 12.84
CA ALA A 33 -9.03 -18.90 13.48
C ALA A 33 -9.67 -20.30 13.62
N SER A 34 -8.97 -21.32 13.16
CA SER A 34 -9.36 -22.71 13.39
C SER A 34 -9.28 -23.07 14.88
N ALA A 35 -10.03 -24.10 15.28
CA ALA A 35 -10.07 -24.57 16.66
C ALA A 35 -8.73 -25.11 17.22
N THR A 36 -7.68 -25.23 16.39
CA THR A 36 -6.34 -25.66 16.81
C THR A 36 -5.43 -24.50 17.24
N ILE A 37 -5.89 -23.26 17.07
CA ILE A 37 -5.19 -22.06 17.54
C ILE A 37 -5.61 -21.80 18.99
N ASP A 38 -4.64 -21.67 19.89
CA ASP A 38 -4.91 -21.32 21.29
C ASP A 38 -5.10 -19.80 21.47
N ALA A 39 -5.68 -19.41 22.60
CA ALA A 39 -6.02 -18.01 22.87
C ALA A 39 -4.78 -17.08 22.90
N THR A 40 -3.61 -17.60 23.26
CA THR A 40 -2.37 -16.82 23.25
C THR A 40 -1.95 -16.52 21.81
N THR A 41 -1.93 -17.54 20.95
CA THR A 41 -1.60 -17.39 19.53
C THR A 41 -2.64 -16.53 18.81
N GLU A 42 -3.93 -16.69 19.15
CA GLU A 42 -5.02 -15.84 18.65
C GLU A 42 -4.78 -14.35 18.97
N SER A 43 -4.30 -14.03 20.18
CA SER A 43 -3.96 -12.63 20.52
C SER A 43 -2.79 -12.05 19.71
N LEU A 44 -1.87 -12.91 19.23
CA LEU A 44 -0.78 -12.49 18.34
C LEU A 44 -1.30 -12.19 16.93
N PHE A 45 -2.28 -12.95 16.43
CA PHE A 45 -2.99 -12.61 15.18
C PHE A 45 -3.66 -11.25 15.26
N LEU A 46 -4.39 -10.98 16.35
CA LEU A 46 -5.05 -9.68 16.54
C LEU A 46 -4.03 -8.55 16.61
N SER A 47 -2.89 -8.76 17.28
CA SER A 47 -1.82 -7.76 17.32
C SER A 47 -1.20 -7.50 15.93
N ALA A 48 -1.15 -8.52 15.06
CA ALA A 48 -0.67 -8.35 13.69
C ALA A 48 -1.70 -7.64 12.81
N VAL A 49 -3.00 -7.91 13.01
CA VAL A 49 -4.09 -7.15 12.39
C VAL A 49 -3.99 -5.68 12.78
N ASP A 50 -3.86 -5.38 14.09
CA ASP A 50 -3.73 -4.00 14.58
C ASP A 50 -2.55 -3.28 13.93
N PHE A 51 -1.41 -3.96 13.76
CA PHE A 51 -0.25 -3.41 13.05
C PHE A 51 -0.59 -3.06 11.60
N TRP A 52 -1.13 -4.02 10.83
CA TRP A 52 -1.41 -3.82 9.41
C TRP A 52 -2.51 -2.79 9.18
N GLU A 53 -3.58 -2.79 9.96
CA GLU A 53 -4.66 -1.78 9.85
C GLU A 53 -4.21 -0.39 10.32
N SER A 54 -3.20 -0.28 11.19
CA SER A 54 -2.60 1.01 11.54
C SER A 54 -1.70 1.58 10.44
N SER A 55 -1.14 0.71 9.59
CA SER A 55 -0.23 1.10 8.51
C SER A 55 -0.95 1.24 7.16
N LEU A 56 -1.94 0.41 6.89
CA LEU A 56 -2.77 0.39 5.68
C LEU A 56 -4.12 1.04 5.99
N LEU A 57 -4.19 2.35 5.75
CA LEU A 57 -5.30 3.20 6.18
C LEU A 57 -6.60 2.97 5.38
N GLY A 58 -6.49 2.38 4.18
CA GLY A 58 -7.62 2.16 3.28
C GLY A 58 -7.14 1.81 1.87
N THR A 59 -8.04 1.95 0.91
CA THR A 59 -7.78 1.68 -0.52
C THR A 59 -7.70 2.98 -1.32
N GLN A 60 -6.96 2.95 -2.42
CA GLN A 60 -6.84 4.06 -3.38
C GLN A 60 -8.06 4.19 -4.29
N GLU A 61 -8.94 3.20 -4.32
CA GLU A 61 -10.16 3.23 -5.13
C GLU A 61 -11.40 3.17 -4.24
N ASP A 62 -12.55 3.64 -4.74
CA ASP A 62 -13.81 3.66 -4.00
C ASP A 62 -14.41 2.25 -3.92
N ILE A 63 -13.68 1.36 -3.25
CA ILE A 63 -14.00 -0.03 -2.98
C ILE A 63 -13.58 -0.37 -1.56
N ASP A 64 -14.56 -0.76 -0.75
CA ASP A 64 -14.34 -1.28 0.60
C ASP A 64 -13.84 -2.73 0.52
N ILE A 65 -12.76 -3.02 1.23
CA ILE A 65 -12.15 -4.35 1.28
C ILE A 65 -12.15 -4.86 2.73
N ASN A 66 -12.82 -5.98 2.95
CA ASN A 66 -12.61 -6.80 4.13
C ASN A 66 -11.89 -8.08 3.71
N LEU A 67 -10.62 -8.20 4.09
CA LEU A 67 -9.82 -9.39 3.84
C LEU A 67 -10.11 -10.44 4.92
N VAL A 68 -10.72 -11.55 4.53
CA VAL A 68 -10.92 -12.69 5.43
C VAL A 68 -9.70 -13.62 5.34
N ILE A 69 -9.12 -13.97 6.48
CA ILE A 69 -7.98 -14.87 6.55
C ILE A 69 -8.31 -16.10 7.39
N ASP A 70 -8.31 -17.27 6.77
CA ASP A 70 -8.44 -18.55 7.46
C ASP A 70 -7.08 -18.96 8.06
N ALA A 71 -6.98 -18.96 9.38
CA ALA A 71 -5.74 -19.27 10.11
C ALA A 71 -5.78 -20.67 10.72
N SER A 72 -4.71 -21.46 10.54
CA SER A 72 -4.61 -22.81 11.11
C SER A 72 -3.20 -23.22 11.49
N THR A 73 -3.10 -24.26 12.32
CA THR A 73 -1.83 -24.83 12.81
C THR A 73 -1.70 -26.32 12.47
N PRO A 74 -1.63 -26.69 11.18
CA PRO A 74 -1.44 -28.08 10.79
C PRO A 74 0.00 -28.55 11.08
N THR A 75 0.24 -29.85 10.96
CA THR A 75 1.60 -30.35 10.70
C THR A 75 1.92 -30.11 9.22
N ILE A 76 3.08 -29.51 8.92
CA ILE A 76 3.51 -29.21 7.56
C ILE A 76 4.64 -30.18 7.17
N ASP A 77 5.79 -30.10 7.83
CA ASP A 77 6.97 -30.92 7.55
C ASP A 77 7.75 -31.34 8.81
N GLY A 78 7.34 -30.89 10.00
CA GLY A 78 7.94 -31.28 11.26
C GLY A 78 8.75 -30.14 11.86
N ILE A 79 9.99 -30.40 12.26
CA ILE A 79 10.86 -29.37 12.85
C ILE A 79 11.72 -28.75 11.75
N GLY A 80 11.62 -27.43 11.59
CA GLY A 80 12.42 -26.61 10.70
C GLY A 80 11.91 -26.51 9.26
N ASN A 81 12.64 -25.78 8.41
CA ASN A 81 12.26 -25.38 7.06
C ASN A 81 11.01 -24.48 7.00
N VAL A 82 9.80 -25.05 7.04
CA VAL A 82 8.56 -24.29 6.79
C VAL A 82 7.87 -23.93 8.11
N LEU A 83 8.20 -22.75 8.62
CA LEU A 83 7.60 -22.24 9.87
C LEU A 83 6.13 -21.80 9.66
N GLY A 84 5.87 -21.22 8.50
CA GLY A 84 4.61 -20.65 8.08
C GLY A 84 4.44 -20.75 6.56
N SER A 85 3.19 -20.59 6.11
CA SER A 85 2.90 -20.36 4.70
C SER A 85 1.58 -19.62 4.58
N ALA A 86 1.53 -18.67 3.67
CA ALA A 86 0.34 -17.88 3.45
C ALA A 86 0.16 -17.44 2.01
N SER A 87 -1.09 -17.14 1.69
CA SER A 87 -1.50 -16.77 0.35
C SER A 87 -2.92 -16.23 0.33
N ASN A 88 -3.20 -15.29 -0.56
CA ASN A 88 -4.57 -15.02 -1.02
C ASN A 88 -5.09 -16.12 -1.95
N SER A 89 -6.42 -16.21 -2.04
CA SER A 89 -7.17 -17.14 -2.88
C SER A 89 -8.34 -16.50 -3.62
N SER A 90 -8.81 -15.33 -3.16
CA SER A 90 -9.81 -14.52 -3.86
C SER A 90 -9.41 -13.06 -3.85
N ALA A 91 -9.83 -12.34 -4.87
CA ALA A 91 -9.60 -10.91 -4.99
C ALA A 91 -10.80 -10.19 -5.62
N SER A 92 -10.89 -8.88 -5.38
CA SER A 92 -11.92 -7.97 -5.89
C SER A 92 -11.28 -6.72 -6.47
N TYR A 93 -12.00 -6.05 -7.37
CA TYR A 93 -11.57 -4.84 -8.02
C TYR A 93 -12.78 -3.95 -8.31
N LEU A 94 -12.54 -2.66 -8.55
CA LEU A 94 -13.58 -1.73 -8.95
C LEU A 94 -14.01 -1.99 -10.41
N ILE A 95 -15.30 -2.23 -10.64
CA ILE A 95 -15.83 -2.53 -11.98
C ILE A 95 -15.73 -1.30 -12.88
N ASP A 96 -15.50 -1.53 -14.18
CA ASP A 96 -15.45 -0.55 -15.28
C ASP A 96 -14.28 0.46 -15.28
N ASN A 97 -13.60 0.71 -14.15
CA ASN A 97 -12.44 1.62 -14.09
C ASN A 97 -11.36 1.24 -13.05
N GLY A 98 -11.39 0.01 -12.52
CA GLY A 98 -10.41 -0.44 -11.52
C GLY A 98 -8.99 -0.52 -12.06
N LEU A 99 -8.05 0.05 -11.31
CA LEU A 99 -6.60 -0.04 -11.55
C LEU A 99 -5.95 -1.10 -10.66
N TYR A 100 -6.57 -1.41 -9.53
CA TYR A 100 -6.00 -2.34 -8.56
C TYR A 100 -6.90 -3.55 -8.29
N LEU A 101 -6.23 -4.66 -8.00
CA LEU A 101 -6.81 -5.92 -7.56
C LEU A 101 -6.44 -6.16 -6.10
N TYR A 102 -7.45 -6.29 -5.24
CA TYR A 102 -7.30 -6.38 -3.79
C TYR A 102 -7.68 -7.77 -3.29
N ALA A 103 -6.85 -8.36 -2.41
CA ALA A 103 -7.19 -9.63 -1.78
C ALA A 103 -8.45 -9.51 -0.91
N THR A 104 -9.35 -10.50 -0.99
CA THR A 104 -10.57 -10.57 -0.17
C THR A 104 -10.70 -11.86 0.63
N LEU A 105 -9.99 -12.91 0.23
CA LEU A 105 -9.88 -14.15 0.97
C LEU A 105 -8.46 -14.69 0.85
N GLY A 106 -7.95 -15.27 1.93
CA GLY A 106 -6.75 -16.07 1.92
C GLY A 106 -6.62 -16.97 3.14
N SER A 107 -5.46 -17.58 3.28
CA SER A 107 -5.18 -18.49 4.38
C SER A 107 -3.76 -18.33 4.89
N MET A 108 -3.58 -18.55 6.19
CA MET A 108 -2.27 -18.70 6.83
C MET A 108 -2.21 -20.05 7.55
N ARG A 109 -1.07 -20.74 7.42
CA ARG A 109 -0.83 -22.06 8.02
C ARG A 109 0.53 -22.05 8.69
N PHE A 110 0.59 -22.44 9.96
CA PHE A 110 1.84 -22.46 10.74
C PHE A 110 2.13 -23.89 11.21
N ASP A 111 3.37 -24.38 11.08
CA ASP A 111 3.68 -25.74 11.54
C ASP A 111 3.59 -25.80 13.07
N ILE A 112 2.60 -26.56 13.56
CA ILE A 112 2.37 -26.74 15.00
C ILE A 112 3.60 -27.29 15.73
N THR A 113 4.46 -28.03 15.05
CA THR A 113 5.67 -28.64 15.61
C THR A 113 6.73 -27.58 15.88
N ASP A 114 6.86 -26.59 14.99
CA ASP A 114 7.82 -25.49 15.13
C ASP A 114 7.34 -24.44 16.12
N ILE A 115 6.11 -23.94 15.97
CA ILE A 115 5.62 -22.83 16.81
C ILE A 115 5.55 -23.21 18.29
N ARG A 116 5.41 -24.50 18.64
CA ARG A 116 5.45 -24.99 20.03
C ARG A 116 6.78 -24.74 20.72
N GLY A 117 7.88 -24.68 19.97
CA GLY A 117 9.23 -24.42 20.49
C GLY A 117 9.60 -22.94 20.51
N MET A 118 8.79 -22.07 19.92
CA MET A 118 9.10 -20.66 19.72
C MET A 118 8.57 -19.78 20.86
N ASN A 119 9.21 -18.63 21.03
CA ASN A 119 8.68 -17.58 21.90
C ASN A 119 7.59 -16.78 21.16
N GLN A 120 6.78 -16.02 21.91
CA GLN A 120 5.67 -15.25 21.35
C GLN A 120 6.12 -14.17 20.34
N THR A 121 7.29 -13.57 20.53
CA THR A 121 7.83 -12.56 19.60
C THR A 121 8.14 -13.18 18.24
N SER A 122 8.78 -14.35 18.20
CA SER A 122 9.06 -15.06 16.95
C SER A 122 7.76 -15.47 16.25
N ILE A 123 6.78 -16.01 16.99
CA ILE A 123 5.47 -16.37 16.43
C ILE A 123 4.76 -15.15 15.86
N TYR A 124 4.76 -14.03 16.59
CA TYR A 124 4.19 -12.78 16.13
C TYR A 124 4.83 -12.30 14.82
N ASN A 125 6.16 -12.32 14.72
CA ASN A 125 6.85 -11.87 13.51
C ASN A 125 6.54 -12.77 12.30
N ILE A 126 6.45 -14.09 12.49
CA ILE A 126 6.04 -15.01 11.41
C ILE A 126 4.60 -14.70 11.01
N ILE A 127 3.67 -14.52 11.98
CA ILE A 127 2.29 -14.13 11.66
C ILE A 127 2.25 -12.82 10.88
N LEU A 128 3.03 -11.83 11.30
CA LEU A 128 3.08 -10.52 10.68
C LEU A 128 3.57 -10.60 9.23
N HIS A 129 4.64 -11.37 9.00
CA HIS A 129 5.20 -11.67 7.67
C HIS A 129 4.18 -12.39 6.78
N GLU A 130 3.61 -13.51 7.26
CA GLU A 130 2.66 -14.31 6.50
C GLU A 130 1.39 -13.52 6.15
N MET A 131 0.96 -12.63 7.05
CA MET A 131 -0.19 -11.76 6.79
C MET A 131 0.09 -10.78 5.65
N ALA A 132 1.32 -10.28 5.50
CA ALA A 132 1.73 -9.43 4.38
C ALA A 132 1.49 -10.12 3.03
N HIS A 133 1.83 -11.42 2.93
CA HIS A 133 1.59 -12.21 1.72
C HIS A 133 0.11 -12.40 1.43
N VAL A 134 -0.74 -12.53 2.45
CA VAL A 134 -2.19 -12.60 2.23
C VAL A 134 -2.72 -11.27 1.71
N ILE A 135 -2.28 -10.15 2.29
CA ILE A 135 -2.67 -8.80 1.87
C ILE A 135 -2.31 -8.56 0.40
N GLY A 136 -1.09 -8.94 -0.01
CA GLY A 136 -0.69 -8.82 -1.41
C GLY A 136 0.81 -8.77 -1.68
N PHE A 137 1.65 -8.73 -0.65
CA PHE A 137 3.09 -8.68 -0.81
C PHE A 137 3.61 -9.95 -1.50
N GLY A 138 4.28 -9.82 -2.64
CA GLY A 138 4.76 -10.94 -3.47
C GLY A 138 3.65 -11.73 -4.19
N THR A 139 2.39 -11.63 -3.76
CA THR A 139 1.26 -12.43 -4.28
C THR A 139 0.31 -11.66 -5.20
N LEU A 140 0.34 -10.32 -5.14
CA LEU A 140 -0.48 -9.39 -5.93
C LEU A 140 0.36 -8.30 -6.62
N TRP A 141 1.68 -8.46 -6.73
CA TRP A 141 2.52 -7.56 -7.54
C TRP A 141 2.18 -7.62 -9.03
N ASN A 142 1.56 -8.72 -9.48
CA ASN A 142 0.85 -8.81 -10.75
C ASN A 142 -0.47 -9.59 -10.54
N SER A 143 -1.39 -9.49 -11.50
CA SER A 143 -2.70 -10.15 -11.43
C SER A 143 -2.76 -11.51 -12.13
N ASP A 144 -1.65 -12.00 -12.68
CA ASP A 144 -1.61 -13.22 -13.51
C ASP A 144 -2.09 -14.46 -12.77
N ARG A 145 -1.82 -14.52 -11.46
CA ARG A 145 -2.30 -15.61 -10.60
C ARG A 145 -3.81 -15.78 -10.63
N PHE A 146 -4.54 -14.68 -10.73
CA PHE A 146 -6.00 -14.67 -10.81
C PHE A 146 -6.51 -14.82 -12.24
N ARG A 147 -5.61 -14.87 -13.23
CA ARG A 147 -5.92 -14.94 -14.68
C ARG A 147 -6.76 -13.75 -15.13
N ILE A 148 -6.49 -12.59 -14.54
CA ILE A 148 -7.09 -11.31 -14.88
C ILE A 148 -5.93 -10.41 -15.33
N SER A 149 -6.16 -9.56 -16.32
CA SER A 149 -5.17 -8.61 -16.83
C SER A 149 -5.63 -7.17 -16.62
N GLY A 150 -4.70 -6.23 -16.70
CA GLY A 150 -4.99 -4.79 -16.64
C GLY A 150 -5.02 -4.19 -15.23
N PHE A 151 -4.53 -4.92 -14.24
CA PHE A 151 -4.32 -4.45 -12.87
C PHE A 151 -2.83 -4.19 -12.63
N GLN A 152 -2.43 -3.86 -11.39
CA GLN A 152 -1.04 -3.65 -11.02
C GLN A 152 -0.12 -4.71 -11.64
N ASP A 153 1.03 -4.26 -12.15
CA ASP A 153 2.04 -5.09 -12.81
C ASP A 153 3.42 -4.50 -12.51
N VAL A 154 3.82 -4.65 -11.24
CA VAL A 154 5.04 -4.05 -10.68
C VAL A 154 6.18 -5.05 -10.55
N TYR A 155 5.95 -6.31 -10.95
CA TYR A 155 6.96 -7.36 -10.92
C TYR A 155 6.67 -8.48 -11.94
N GLU A 156 7.66 -8.83 -12.74
CA GLU A 156 7.64 -9.99 -13.63
C GLU A 156 8.37 -11.17 -12.99
N ASN A 157 7.73 -12.34 -12.92
CA ASN A 157 8.31 -13.51 -12.27
C ASN A 157 9.63 -13.95 -12.94
N GLY A 158 10.71 -13.98 -12.16
CA GLY A 158 12.06 -14.32 -12.60
C GLY A 158 12.89 -13.11 -13.04
N SER A 159 12.35 -11.88 -13.01
CA SER A 159 13.14 -10.68 -13.33
C SER A 159 14.14 -10.34 -12.23
N GLY A 160 13.76 -10.51 -10.96
CA GLY A 160 14.51 -9.98 -9.81
C GLY A 160 14.35 -8.47 -9.64
N GLU A 161 13.49 -7.82 -10.44
CA GLU A 161 13.37 -6.37 -10.57
C GLU A 161 11.96 -5.91 -10.21
N TYR A 162 11.73 -5.48 -8.97
CA TYR A 162 10.48 -4.84 -8.55
C TYR A 162 10.48 -3.35 -8.95
N THR A 163 9.44 -2.93 -9.67
CA THR A 163 9.39 -1.60 -10.33
C THR A 163 8.25 -0.71 -9.85
N GLY A 164 7.62 -1.04 -8.70
CA GLY A 164 6.59 -0.19 -8.08
C GLY A 164 7.13 1.21 -7.80
N GLU A 165 6.35 2.23 -8.18
CA GLU A 165 6.74 3.65 -8.15
C GLU A 165 7.11 4.12 -6.73
N TYR A 166 6.28 3.81 -5.74
CA TYR A 166 6.43 4.27 -4.37
C TYR A 166 7.61 3.58 -3.67
N ALA A 167 7.71 2.24 -3.74
CA ALA A 167 8.80 1.52 -3.10
C ALA A 167 10.15 1.86 -3.76
N LEU A 168 10.19 1.96 -5.09
CA LEU A 168 11.40 2.36 -5.81
C LEU A 168 11.83 3.79 -5.46
N ALA A 169 10.89 4.73 -5.35
CA ALA A 169 11.22 6.10 -4.95
C ALA A 169 11.85 6.16 -3.56
N LEU A 170 11.34 5.39 -2.59
CA LEU A 170 11.95 5.29 -1.26
C LEU A 170 13.31 4.58 -1.29
N TYR A 171 13.45 3.51 -2.07
CA TYR A 171 14.72 2.83 -2.25
C TYR A 171 15.79 3.78 -2.82
N GLN A 172 15.40 4.60 -3.80
CA GLN A 172 16.25 5.65 -4.37
C GLN A 172 16.60 6.74 -3.36
N GLU A 173 15.64 7.17 -2.55
CA GLU A 173 15.83 8.19 -1.52
C GLU A 173 16.81 7.74 -0.45
N ILE A 174 16.72 6.49 -0.01
CA ILE A 174 17.42 6.00 1.20
C ILE A 174 18.73 5.28 0.87
N TYR A 175 18.77 4.48 -0.19
CA TYR A 175 19.87 3.54 -0.44
C TYR A 175 20.62 3.80 -1.75
N ASP A 176 19.93 3.89 -2.89
CA ASP A 176 20.56 4.05 -4.19
C ASP A 176 19.76 4.95 -5.14
N SER A 177 20.10 6.24 -5.17
CA SER A 177 19.48 7.26 -6.03
C SER A 177 19.49 6.95 -7.55
N SER A 178 20.29 5.98 -7.99
CA SER A 178 20.39 5.56 -9.39
C SER A 178 19.65 4.25 -9.70
N ALA A 179 19.08 3.59 -8.69
CA ALA A 179 18.36 2.34 -8.84
C ALA A 179 17.18 2.48 -9.81
N THR A 180 16.97 1.47 -10.63
CA THR A 180 15.81 1.39 -11.54
C THR A 180 14.77 0.36 -11.07
N PHE A 181 15.08 -0.39 -10.02
CA PHE A 181 14.21 -1.38 -9.39
C PHE A 181 14.66 -1.63 -7.94
N VAL A 182 13.79 -2.26 -7.15
CA VAL A 182 14.12 -2.85 -5.84
C VAL A 182 14.41 -4.34 -6.04
N PRO A 183 15.57 -4.86 -5.60
CA PRO A 183 15.93 -6.27 -5.79
C PRO A 183 14.95 -7.26 -5.13
N ILE A 184 14.52 -8.26 -5.90
CA ILE A 184 13.71 -9.39 -5.44
C ILE A 184 14.56 -10.65 -5.37
N GLU A 185 14.34 -11.45 -4.33
CA GLU A 185 15.02 -12.74 -4.13
C GLU A 185 14.74 -13.70 -5.30
N LEU A 186 15.78 -14.35 -5.83
CA LEU A 186 15.69 -15.33 -6.92
C LEU A 186 16.21 -16.72 -6.53
N ASP A 187 16.96 -16.81 -5.43
CA ASP A 187 17.52 -18.03 -4.88
C ASP A 187 16.56 -18.72 -3.88
N GLY A 188 17.04 -19.81 -3.27
CA GLY A 188 16.25 -20.66 -2.38
C GLY A 188 15.35 -21.62 -3.16
N GLY A 189 14.05 -21.35 -3.19
CA GLY A 189 13.05 -22.20 -3.84
C GLY A 189 11.73 -21.46 -4.06
N SER A 190 10.69 -22.17 -4.51
CA SER A 190 9.39 -21.55 -4.85
C SER A 190 8.64 -20.91 -3.68
N GLY A 191 9.05 -21.19 -2.45
CA GLY A 191 8.53 -20.53 -1.24
C GLY A 191 9.29 -19.27 -0.86
N THR A 192 10.36 -18.92 -1.60
CA THR A 192 11.26 -17.81 -1.27
C THR A 192 11.45 -16.90 -2.49
N ALA A 193 11.97 -17.47 -3.59
CA ALA A 193 12.20 -16.74 -4.82
C ALA A 193 10.90 -16.10 -5.34
N ASN A 194 11.01 -14.88 -5.86
CA ASN A 194 9.94 -14.11 -6.50
C ASN A 194 8.83 -13.60 -5.57
N SER A 195 8.99 -13.72 -4.26
CA SER A 195 7.96 -13.29 -3.31
C SER A 195 8.51 -12.50 -2.11
N HIS A 196 9.83 -12.32 -2.05
CA HIS A 196 10.52 -11.66 -0.96
C HIS A 196 11.48 -10.61 -1.51
N TRP A 197 11.77 -9.59 -0.71
CA TRP A 197 12.95 -8.77 -0.97
C TRP A 197 14.20 -9.64 -0.97
N ASP A 198 15.15 -9.33 -1.84
CA ASP A 198 16.48 -9.95 -1.80
C ASP A 198 17.15 -9.66 -0.45
N GLU A 199 17.77 -10.66 0.19
CA GLU A 199 18.39 -10.51 1.52
C GLU A 199 19.47 -9.41 1.57
N GLY A 200 20.07 -9.07 0.43
CA GLY A 200 21.09 -8.03 0.31
C GLY A 200 20.54 -6.66 -0.07
N PHE A 201 19.24 -6.50 -0.33
CA PHE A 201 18.72 -5.31 -1.02
C PHE A 201 18.98 -4.00 -0.26
N ILE A 202 18.94 -4.01 1.08
CA ILE A 202 19.22 -2.84 1.93
C ILE A 202 20.44 -3.00 2.84
N ASN A 203 21.22 -4.08 2.68
CA ASN A 203 22.34 -4.46 3.57
C ASN A 203 21.97 -4.50 5.07
N ASP A 204 20.69 -4.68 5.39
CA ASP A 204 20.16 -4.88 6.74
C ASP A 204 19.36 -6.19 6.73
N PRO A 205 19.82 -7.23 7.45
CA PRO A 205 19.12 -8.51 7.50
C PRO A 205 17.81 -8.42 8.31
N SER A 206 17.57 -7.36 9.07
CA SER A 206 16.38 -7.21 9.90
C SER A 206 15.10 -6.83 9.14
N GLU A 207 15.08 -6.77 7.81
CA GLU A 207 13.82 -6.58 7.07
C GLU A 207 12.93 -7.82 7.20
N LEU A 208 11.70 -7.63 7.66
CA LEU A 208 10.77 -8.73 7.92
C LEU A 208 10.40 -9.50 6.64
N LEU A 209 10.27 -8.81 5.50
CA LEU A 209 9.77 -9.39 4.26
C LEU A 209 10.87 -9.92 3.31
N THR A 210 12.06 -10.19 3.85
CA THR A 210 13.04 -11.04 3.18
C THR A 210 12.72 -12.53 3.42
N GLY A 211 13.44 -13.43 2.77
CA GLY A 211 13.13 -14.86 2.75
C GLY A 211 13.42 -15.61 4.04
N TYR A 212 14.21 -15.03 4.94
CA TYR A 212 14.66 -15.67 6.17
C TYR A 212 14.43 -14.77 7.38
N LEU A 213 13.85 -15.35 8.44
CA LEU A 213 13.52 -14.60 9.64
C LEU A 213 14.76 -14.29 10.49
N ASP A 214 15.05 -13.00 10.66
CA ASP A 214 16.07 -12.52 11.58
C ASP A 214 15.59 -12.36 13.04
N PRO A 215 16.48 -12.27 14.04
CA PRO A 215 16.10 -12.22 15.45
C PRO A 215 15.29 -10.99 15.88
N ASN A 216 15.46 -9.85 15.21
CA ASN A 216 14.75 -8.60 15.50
C ASN A 216 14.28 -7.96 14.20
N PRO A 217 13.28 -8.55 13.53
CA PRO A 217 12.84 -8.07 12.24
C PRO A 217 11.90 -6.87 12.41
N TYR A 218 11.83 -6.03 11.39
CA TYR A 218 10.91 -4.90 11.29
C TYR A 218 10.39 -4.78 9.86
N VAL A 219 9.21 -4.18 9.68
CA VAL A 219 8.70 -3.84 8.35
C VAL A 219 9.27 -2.48 7.97
N SER A 220 10.11 -2.40 6.93
CA SER A 220 10.63 -1.11 6.45
C SER A 220 9.57 -0.26 5.77
N ASP A 221 9.87 1.03 5.64
CA ASP A 221 9.05 1.94 4.84
C ASP A 221 9.02 1.55 3.36
N ILE A 222 10.02 0.84 2.83
CA ILE A 222 10.00 0.30 1.46
C ILE A 222 8.96 -0.83 1.36
N SER A 223 8.94 -1.75 2.33
CA SER A 223 7.91 -2.78 2.45
C SER A 223 6.51 -2.15 2.53
N LEU A 224 6.32 -1.14 3.37
CA LEU A 224 5.07 -0.39 3.47
C LEU A 224 4.70 0.27 2.13
N ALA A 225 5.63 0.96 1.47
CA ALA A 225 5.39 1.61 0.19
C ALA A 225 5.01 0.66 -0.93
N SER A 226 5.49 -0.59 -0.91
CA SER A 226 5.08 -1.61 -1.87
C SER A 226 3.57 -1.95 -1.82
N PHE A 227 2.91 -1.69 -0.67
CA PHE A 227 1.45 -1.79 -0.59
C PHE A 227 0.75 -0.61 -1.28
N ALA A 228 1.36 0.58 -1.29
CA ALA A 228 0.84 1.70 -2.07
C ALA A 228 0.94 1.43 -3.57
N ASP A 229 1.96 0.71 -4.02
CA ASP A 229 2.12 0.29 -5.42
C ASP A 229 1.04 -0.69 -5.90
N ILE A 230 0.36 -1.37 -4.98
CA ILE A 230 -0.72 -2.32 -5.27
C ILE A 230 -2.10 -1.83 -4.80
N GLY A 231 -2.24 -0.51 -4.55
CA GLY A 231 -3.55 0.13 -4.38
C GLY A 231 -3.97 0.43 -2.95
N TYR A 232 -3.12 0.26 -1.94
CA TYR A 232 -3.43 0.68 -0.57
C TYR A 232 -3.02 2.13 -0.32
N VAL A 233 -3.70 2.78 0.63
CA VAL A 233 -3.22 4.04 1.23
C VAL A 233 -2.40 3.69 2.45
N VAL A 234 -1.17 4.16 2.50
CA VAL A 234 -0.18 3.67 3.48
C VAL A 234 0.38 4.81 4.30
N GLN A 235 0.50 4.63 5.61
CA GLN A 235 1.26 5.49 6.49
C GLN A 235 2.66 4.91 6.75
N LEU A 236 3.70 5.68 6.44
CA LEU A 236 5.09 5.34 6.73
C LEU A 236 5.44 5.61 8.19
N SER A 237 6.56 5.07 8.64
CA SER A 237 7.09 5.22 10.00
C SER A 237 7.38 6.69 10.39
N ASP A 238 7.72 7.54 9.41
CA ASP A 238 7.95 8.97 9.58
C ASP A 238 6.67 9.82 9.53
N GLY A 239 5.51 9.18 9.30
CA GLY A 239 4.20 9.79 9.24
C GLY A 239 3.79 10.33 7.86
N ARG A 240 4.65 10.21 6.82
CA ARG A 240 4.22 10.44 5.43
C ARG A 240 3.11 9.44 5.06
N ILE A 241 2.20 9.89 4.20
CA ILE A 241 1.12 9.04 3.67
C ILE A 241 1.33 8.92 2.16
N LEU A 242 1.33 7.69 1.66
CA LEU A 242 1.47 7.34 0.24
C LEU A 242 0.14 6.82 -0.31
N GLY A 243 -0.01 6.83 -1.65
CA GLY A 243 -1.24 6.40 -2.31
C GLY A 243 -2.42 7.35 -2.11
N ILE A 244 -2.19 8.60 -1.71
CA ILE A 244 -3.31 9.52 -1.42
C ILE A 244 -4.13 9.76 -2.68
N VAL A 245 -5.41 9.43 -2.62
CA VAL A 245 -6.39 9.93 -3.58
C VAL A 245 -6.66 11.40 -3.30
N SER A 246 -6.17 12.26 -4.18
CA SER A 246 -6.73 13.60 -4.27
C SER A 246 -8.18 13.44 -4.73
N ALA A 247 -9.16 13.92 -3.95
CA ALA A 247 -10.49 14.16 -4.49
C ALA A 247 -10.32 14.88 -5.84
N PRO A 248 -11.09 14.54 -6.91
CA PRO A 248 -10.88 15.15 -8.21
C PRO A 248 -11.00 16.65 -8.05
N THR A 249 -9.85 17.33 -7.99
CA THR A 249 -9.78 18.76 -8.09
C THR A 249 -10.25 19.02 -9.50
N GLY A 250 -11.52 19.40 -9.64
CA GLY A 250 -11.98 20.07 -10.84
C GLY A 250 -11.06 21.26 -11.04
N PHE A 251 -10.03 21.08 -11.87
CA PHE A 251 -9.11 22.13 -12.23
C PHE A 251 -9.91 23.18 -12.99
N VAL A 252 -10.38 24.18 -12.25
CA VAL A 252 -10.58 25.52 -12.75
C VAL A 252 -9.21 26.00 -13.22
N PHE A 253 -8.87 25.72 -14.49
CA PHE A 253 -7.81 26.42 -15.19
C PHE A 253 -8.25 27.87 -15.40
N LEU A 254 -8.14 28.71 -14.36
CA LEU A 254 -8.13 30.17 -14.55
C LEU A 254 -6.69 30.58 -14.80
N ALA A 255 -6.28 30.57 -16.06
CA ALA A 255 -5.02 31.16 -16.49
C ALA A 255 -5.02 32.66 -16.14
N PHE A 256 -4.28 33.05 -15.11
CA PHE A 256 -4.00 34.44 -14.80
C PHE A 256 -2.93 34.96 -15.78
N PHE A 257 -3.32 35.31 -17.00
CA PHE A 257 -2.56 36.26 -17.81
C PHE A 257 -3.07 37.66 -17.52
N MET A 258 -2.55 38.28 -16.46
CA MET A 258 -2.68 39.72 -16.27
C MET A 258 -1.68 40.41 -17.21
N GLY A 259 -2.02 40.45 -18.50
CA GLY A 259 -1.38 41.33 -19.47
C GLY A 259 -1.88 42.75 -19.22
N ILE A 260 -1.11 43.52 -18.46
CA ILE A 260 -1.31 44.97 -18.32
C ILE A 260 -1.16 45.58 -19.72
N SER A 261 -2.29 45.90 -20.37
CA SER A 261 -2.30 46.69 -21.59
C SER A 261 -2.25 48.16 -21.19
N LEU A 262 -1.04 48.72 -21.13
CA LEU A 262 -0.85 50.17 -21.06
C LEU A 262 -1.25 50.77 -22.41
N THR A 263 -2.51 51.15 -22.57
CA THR A 263 -2.93 52.00 -23.69
C THR A 263 -2.33 53.38 -23.50
N ARG A 264 -1.26 53.62 -24.25
CA ARG A 264 -0.60 54.93 -24.40
C ARG A 264 -1.63 55.93 -24.95
N ALA A 265 -1.89 56.97 -24.17
CA ALA A 265 -2.73 58.09 -24.55
C ALA A 265 -2.22 58.72 -25.86
N HIS A 266 -3.08 58.75 -26.90
CA HIS A 266 -2.93 59.69 -28.00
C HIS A 266 -4.07 60.70 -27.94
N ILE A 267 -3.76 61.82 -27.30
CA ILE A 267 -4.50 63.07 -27.41
C ILE A 267 -4.44 63.50 -28.88
N LYS A 268 -5.56 63.42 -29.60
CA LYS A 268 -5.77 64.23 -30.81
C LYS A 268 -6.45 65.53 -30.38
N ARG A 269 -5.74 66.64 -30.58
CA ARG A 269 -6.30 68.00 -30.45
C ARG A 269 -7.35 68.23 -31.55
N PRO A 270 -8.41 69.01 -31.27
CA PRO A 270 -9.34 69.51 -32.27
C PRO A 270 -8.78 70.79 -32.91
N ARG A 271 -8.88 70.89 -34.24
CA ARG A 271 -8.98 72.11 -35.08
C ARG A 271 -9.38 71.66 -36.48
N ASP A 272 -10.19 72.33 -37.27
CA ASP A 272 -11.24 73.34 -37.13
C ASP A 272 -12.18 73.06 -38.32
#